data_AF-A0A7S2Z4N8-F1
#
_entry.id   AF-A0A7S2Z4N8-F1
#
_cell.length_a   1.000
_cell.length_b   1.000
_cell.length_c   1.000
_cell.angle_alpha   90.00
_cell.angle_beta   90.00
_cell.angle_gamma   90.00
#
_symmetry.space_group_name_H-M   'P 1'
#
loop_
_entity.id
_entity.type
_entity.pdbx_description
1 polymer ?
#
loop_
_entity_poly.entity_id
_entity_poly.type
_entity_poly.pdbx_seq_one_letter_code
_entity_poly.pdbx_strand_id
1 'polypeptide(L)'
;LRALRRPPSERPTDRPTNELSDMAKRLVTASVLACLVAAGSAFETKTVTFKSDPINLKYGQVNNKYQEPLDLPEDFVKEFANRTVAIVDYEVDIVDADGNQVPLNHMYNHHYVAMFGTKDFIGALYDGVLDAPYGFPPPKDLVNWVAPADETEKSQ
;
A
#
# COMPACT_ATOMS: atom_id res chain seq x y z
N LEU A 1 -0.49 -1.97 -94.72
CA LEU A 1 -0.99 -1.98 -93.32
C LEU A 1 0.02 -1.25 -92.44
N ARG A 2 -0.32 -0.01 -92.03
CA ARG A 2 0.60 0.94 -91.38
C ARG A 2 0.39 0.84 -89.86
N ALA A 3 1.39 0.34 -89.14
CA ALA A 3 1.32 0.13 -87.69
C ALA A 3 1.33 1.47 -86.94
N LEU A 4 0.30 1.70 -86.13
CA LEU A 4 0.17 2.87 -85.24
C LEU A 4 1.10 2.71 -84.03
N ARG A 5 2.06 3.63 -83.86
CA ARG A 5 2.88 3.75 -82.65
C ARG A 5 2.02 4.29 -81.51
N ARG A 6 2.03 3.60 -80.35
CA ARG A 6 1.46 4.14 -79.10
C ARG A 6 2.36 5.25 -78.54
N PRO A 7 1.78 6.31 -77.95
CA PRO A 7 2.53 7.36 -77.27
C PRO A 7 3.17 6.84 -75.97
N PRO A 8 4.23 7.50 -75.48
CA PRO A 8 4.98 7.07 -74.30
C PRO A 8 4.14 7.20 -73.02
N SER A 9 4.24 6.16 -72.19
CA SER A 9 3.68 6.09 -70.83
C SER A 9 4.27 7.19 -69.95
N GLU A 10 3.42 8.08 -69.44
CA GLU A 10 3.81 9.09 -68.45
C GLU A 10 4.35 8.38 -67.20
N ARG A 11 5.51 8.84 -66.71
CA ARG A 11 6.11 8.31 -65.47
C ARG A 11 5.26 8.75 -64.28
N PRO A 12 5.11 7.90 -63.24
CA PRO A 12 4.49 8.31 -61.99
C PRO A 12 5.24 9.51 -61.43
N THR A 13 4.54 10.61 -61.23
CA THR A 13 5.07 11.79 -60.56
C THR A 13 5.33 11.45 -59.10
N ASP A 14 6.55 11.73 -58.65
CA ASP A 14 6.95 11.63 -57.25
C ASP A 14 5.94 12.42 -56.41
N ARG A 15 5.20 11.72 -55.54
CA ARG A 15 4.36 12.39 -54.54
C ARG A 15 5.29 13.17 -53.63
N PRO A 16 5.06 14.48 -53.42
CA PRO A 16 5.83 15.23 -52.45
C PRO A 16 5.63 14.57 -51.08
N THR A 17 6.72 14.08 -50.49
CA THR A 17 6.73 13.69 -49.10
C THR A 17 6.45 14.95 -48.30
N ASN A 18 5.30 14.99 -47.62
CA ASN A 18 4.97 16.09 -46.72
C ASN A 18 5.86 15.96 -45.48
N GLU A 19 7.12 16.38 -45.62
CA GLU A 19 8.16 16.47 -44.57
C GLU A 19 7.61 17.15 -43.31
N LEU A 20 6.74 18.15 -43.48
CA LEU A 20 6.05 18.85 -42.40
C LEU A 20 5.09 17.96 -41.59
N SER A 21 4.41 17.01 -42.24
CA SER A 21 3.53 16.04 -41.56
C SER A 21 4.36 15.04 -40.75
N ASP A 22 5.49 14.60 -41.29
CA ASP A 22 6.34 13.62 -40.61
C ASP A 22 7.14 14.25 -39.46
N MET A 23 7.55 15.50 -39.61
CA MET A 23 8.16 16.27 -38.53
C MET A 23 7.17 16.57 -37.40
N ALA A 24 5.92 16.94 -37.73
CA ALA A 24 4.86 17.13 -36.74
C ALA A 24 4.52 15.83 -35.99
N LYS A 25 4.43 14.70 -36.70
CA LYS A 25 4.22 13.38 -36.06
C LYS A 25 5.38 13.02 -35.12
N ARG A 26 6.64 13.21 -35.54
CA ARG A 26 7.81 12.93 -34.69
C ARG A 26 7.83 13.81 -33.44
N LEU A 27 7.47 15.08 -33.57
CA LEU A 27 7.42 16.02 -32.44
C LEU A 27 6.32 15.62 -31.43
N VAL A 28 5.13 15.26 -31.91
CA VAL A 28 4.03 14.79 -31.07
C VAL A 28 4.38 13.47 -30.38
N THR A 29 4.94 12.50 -31.10
CA THR A 29 5.34 11.21 -30.52
C THR A 29 6.44 11.36 -29.46
N ALA A 30 7.44 12.23 -29.69
CA ALA A 30 8.49 12.51 -28.72
C ALA A 30 7.94 13.22 -27.45
N SER A 31 6.96 14.11 -27.62
CA SER A 31 6.32 14.83 -26.51
C SER A 31 5.48 13.91 -25.63
N VAL A 32 4.71 13.00 -26.24
CA VAL A 32 3.89 12.02 -25.51
C VAL A 32 4.79 11.02 -24.73
N LEU A 33 5.90 10.58 -25.33
CA LEU A 33 6.86 9.71 -24.64
C LEU A 33 7.54 10.43 -23.46
N ALA A 34 7.92 11.70 -23.62
CA ALA A 34 8.48 12.50 -22.54
C ALA A 34 7.50 12.71 -21.37
N CYS A 35 6.21 12.92 -21.67
CA CYS A 35 5.17 13.01 -20.63
C CYS A 35 4.93 11.68 -19.89
N LEU A 36 5.03 10.54 -20.58
CA LEU A 36 4.86 9.22 -19.96
C LEU A 36 6.07 8.84 -19.08
N VAL A 37 7.28 9.22 -19.46
CA VAL A 37 8.49 9.00 -18.63
C VAL A 37 8.51 9.92 -17.40
N ALA A 38 7.97 11.15 -17.50
CA ALA A 38 7.87 12.08 -16.37
C ALA A 38 6.75 11.74 -15.37
N ALA A 39 5.75 10.94 -15.77
CA ALA A 39 4.64 10.52 -14.91
C ALA A 39 4.97 9.35 -13.98
N GLY A 40 6.17 8.77 -14.10
CA GLY A 40 6.71 7.86 -13.09
C GLY A 40 7.14 8.63 -11.86
N SER A 41 6.18 9.15 -11.08
CA SER A 41 6.44 9.62 -9.73
C SER A 41 6.96 8.43 -8.94
N ALA A 42 8.27 8.36 -8.74
CA ALA A 42 8.87 7.33 -7.90
C ALA A 42 8.26 7.47 -6.50
N PHE A 43 7.60 6.42 -6.02
CA PHE A 43 7.15 6.36 -4.65
C PHE A 43 8.40 6.38 -3.75
N GLU A 44 8.53 7.41 -2.92
CA GLU A 44 9.60 7.50 -1.94
C GLU A 44 9.21 6.67 -0.72
N THR A 45 9.93 5.59 -0.46
CA THR A 45 9.78 4.80 0.76
C THR A 45 10.58 5.45 1.88
N LYS A 46 9.93 5.66 3.03
CA LYS A 46 10.59 6.08 4.27
C LYS A 46 10.36 5.06 5.37
N THR A 47 11.41 4.84 6.16
CA THR A 47 11.35 3.99 7.34
C THR A 47 11.25 4.88 8.58
N VAL A 48 10.29 4.58 9.44
CA VAL A 48 10.14 5.20 10.76
C VAL A 48 10.18 4.09 11.80
N THR A 49 10.92 4.32 12.87
CA THR A 49 11.06 3.37 13.97
C THR A 49 10.32 3.89 15.19
N PHE A 50 9.50 3.02 15.79
CA PHE A 50 8.76 3.31 17.02
C PHE A 50 9.27 2.40 18.12
N LYS A 51 9.45 2.96 19.32
CA LYS A 51 9.78 2.17 20.51
C LYS A 51 8.56 2.17 21.42
N SER A 52 8.09 0.97 21.73
CA SER A 52 6.98 0.75 22.64
C SER A 52 7.41 1.00 24.09
N ASP A 53 6.45 1.07 25.01
CA ASP A 53 6.76 1.06 26.42
C ASP A 53 7.37 -0.29 26.84
N PRO A 54 8.24 -0.30 27.88
CA PRO A 54 8.83 -1.53 28.38
C PRO A 54 7.79 -2.51 28.92
N ILE A 55 7.82 -3.75 28.43
CA ILE A 55 7.00 -4.84 28.97
C ILE A 55 7.85 -5.62 29.97
N ASN A 56 7.48 -5.56 31.26
CA ASN A 56 8.16 -6.27 32.33
C ASN A 56 7.38 -7.52 32.75
N LEU A 57 7.94 -8.71 32.50
CA LEU A 57 7.33 -9.99 32.81
C LEU A 57 8.22 -10.82 33.75
N LYS A 58 7.59 -11.59 34.63
CA LYS A 58 8.23 -12.70 35.34
C LYS A 58 8.21 -13.95 34.47
N TYR A 59 9.04 -14.92 34.81
CA TYR A 59 9.02 -16.23 34.15
C TYR A 59 7.61 -16.83 34.16
N GLY A 60 7.12 -17.21 32.98
CA GLY A 60 5.79 -17.78 32.77
C GLY A 60 4.62 -16.78 32.75
N GLN A 61 4.87 -15.48 32.88
CA GLN A 61 3.82 -14.46 32.70
C GLN A 61 3.61 -14.14 31.22
N VAL A 62 2.35 -13.85 30.87
CA VAL A 62 1.93 -13.46 29.53
C VAL A 62 1.40 -12.02 29.58
N ASN A 63 1.87 -11.17 28.66
CA ASN A 63 1.26 -9.87 28.43
C ASN A 63 0.25 -9.97 27.28
N ASN A 64 -1.05 -10.05 27.60
CA ASN A 64 -2.13 -10.01 26.61
C ASN A 64 -2.94 -8.70 26.74
N LYS A 65 -2.23 -7.57 26.76
CA LYS A 65 -2.81 -6.24 26.91
C LYS A 65 -2.30 -5.34 25.82
N TYR A 66 -3.16 -4.44 25.37
CA TYR A 66 -2.78 -3.35 24.49
C TYR A 66 -1.87 -2.39 25.26
N GLN A 67 -0.87 -1.84 24.57
CA GLN A 67 -0.10 -0.74 25.12
C GLN A 67 -0.84 0.58 24.93
N GLU A 68 -0.43 1.59 25.70
CA GLU A 68 -0.95 2.95 25.52
C GLU A 68 -0.69 3.44 24.08
N PRO A 69 -1.60 4.25 23.52
CA PRO A 69 -1.41 4.83 22.19
C PRO A 69 -0.14 5.67 22.14
N LEU A 70 0.70 5.40 21.13
CA LEU A 70 1.91 6.18 20.87
C LEU A 70 1.63 7.24 19.81
N ASP A 71 2.00 8.49 20.09
CA ASP A 71 1.93 9.57 19.09
C ASP A 71 2.99 9.33 17.98
N LEU A 72 2.64 9.62 16.73
CA LEU A 72 3.60 9.56 15.62
C LEU A 72 4.65 10.69 15.76
N PRO A 73 5.90 10.48 15.31
CA PRO A 73 6.92 11.51 15.29
C PRO A 73 6.45 12.81 14.62
N GLU A 74 6.74 13.95 15.24
CA GLU A 74 6.23 15.25 14.76
C GLU A 74 6.71 15.59 13.35
N ASP A 75 7.93 15.23 13.02
CA ASP A 75 8.53 15.41 11.69
C ASP A 75 7.79 14.60 10.63
N PHE A 76 7.45 13.35 10.92
CA PHE A 76 6.62 12.52 10.06
C PHE A 76 5.24 13.14 9.84
N VAL A 77 4.56 13.57 10.92
CA VAL A 77 3.23 14.20 10.83
C VAL A 77 3.28 15.50 10.03
N LYS A 78 4.31 16.34 10.23
CA LYS A 78 4.49 17.60 9.50
C LYS A 78 4.74 17.36 8.01
N GLU A 79 5.57 16.38 7.67
CA GLU A 79 5.92 16.09 6.28
C GLU A 79 4.72 15.55 5.48
N PHE A 80 3.98 14.61 6.07
CA PHE A 80 2.86 13.94 5.42
C PHE A 80 1.51 14.57 5.74
N ALA A 81 1.50 15.79 6.30
CA ALA A 81 0.28 16.53 6.59
C ALA A 81 -0.61 16.63 5.34
N ASN A 82 -1.86 16.18 5.47
CA ASN A 82 -2.86 16.15 4.40
C ASN A 82 -2.49 15.26 3.19
N ARG A 83 -1.60 14.28 3.37
CA ARG A 83 -1.27 13.28 2.35
C ARG A 83 -1.73 11.89 2.78
N THR A 84 -2.00 11.03 1.81
CA THR A 84 -2.22 9.60 2.06
C THR A 84 -0.87 8.90 2.09
N VAL A 85 -0.59 8.20 3.18
CA VAL A 85 0.59 7.34 3.31
C VAL A 85 0.14 5.89 3.21
N ALA A 86 0.86 5.10 2.42
CA ALA A 86 0.71 3.66 2.39
C ALA A 86 1.81 3.02 3.22
N ILE A 87 1.44 2.17 4.17
CA ILE A 87 2.38 1.30 4.87
C ILE A 87 2.62 0.11 3.94
N VAL A 88 3.81 0.06 3.34
CA VAL A 88 4.19 -0.99 2.39
C VAL A 88 4.93 -2.15 3.05
N ASP A 89 5.51 -1.91 4.22
CA ASP A 89 6.27 -2.87 4.99
C ASP A 89 6.26 -2.50 6.48
N TYR A 90 6.41 -3.49 7.36
CA TYR A 90 6.58 -3.29 8.79
C TYR A 90 7.36 -4.46 9.41
N GLU A 91 8.31 -4.12 10.28
CA GLU A 91 9.11 -5.09 11.03
C GLU A 91 8.93 -4.85 12.54
N VAL A 92 9.01 -5.94 13.32
CA VAL A 92 8.84 -5.90 14.77
C VAL A 92 9.99 -6.65 15.41
N ASP A 93 10.74 -5.93 16.22
CA ASP A 93 11.85 -6.47 17.00
C ASP A 93 11.55 -6.42 18.50
N ILE A 94 12.14 -7.37 19.22
CA ILE A 94 12.20 -7.35 20.67
C ILE A 94 13.61 -6.92 21.07
N VAL A 95 13.70 -5.86 21.86
CA VAL A 95 14.96 -5.34 22.37
C VAL A 95 15.02 -5.41 23.90
N ASP A 96 16.22 -5.56 24.45
CA ASP A 96 16.45 -5.43 25.89
C ASP A 96 16.43 -3.95 26.35
N ALA A 97 16.69 -3.73 27.64
CA ALA A 97 16.72 -2.38 28.22
C ALA A 97 17.78 -1.46 27.59
N ASP A 98 18.88 -2.04 27.10
CA ASP A 98 19.99 -1.34 26.45
C ASP A 98 19.73 -1.12 24.95
N GLY A 99 18.66 -1.70 24.41
CA GLY A 99 18.26 -1.59 23.00
C GLY A 99 18.85 -2.67 22.10
N ASN A 100 19.48 -3.71 22.64
CA ASN A 100 19.99 -4.82 21.84
C ASN A 100 18.85 -5.76 21.47
N GLN A 101 18.78 -6.19 20.21
CA GLN A 101 17.87 -7.27 19.80
C GLN A 101 18.17 -8.54 20.58
N VAL A 102 17.14 -9.18 21.11
CA VAL A 102 17.26 -10.44 21.85
C VAL A 102 16.73 -11.60 21.03
N PRO A 103 17.27 -12.83 21.18
CA PRO A 103 16.74 -13.98 20.47
C PRO A 103 15.31 -14.31 20.91
N LEU A 104 14.50 -14.88 20.01
CA LEU A 104 13.08 -15.17 20.26
C LEU A 104 12.83 -16.13 21.45
N ASN A 105 13.82 -16.94 21.84
CA ASN A 105 13.69 -17.82 23.02
C ASN A 105 13.82 -17.07 24.35
N HIS A 106 14.24 -15.80 24.37
CA HIS A 106 14.28 -14.96 25.57
C HIS A 106 12.90 -14.37 25.88
N MET A 107 12.12 -14.05 24.85
CA MET A 107 10.72 -13.65 24.99
C MET A 107 9.93 -14.14 23.78
N TYR A 108 8.91 -14.97 24.05
CA TYR A 108 8.02 -15.46 23.02
C TYR A 108 6.91 -14.44 22.73
N ASN A 109 6.91 -13.87 21.52
CA ASN A 109 5.80 -13.09 20.99
C ASN A 109 4.90 -14.00 20.16
N HIS A 110 3.63 -14.14 20.56
CA HIS A 110 2.64 -14.96 19.85
C HIS A 110 1.76 -14.17 18.89
N HIS A 111 1.40 -12.94 19.26
CA HIS A 111 0.61 -12.03 18.45
C HIS A 111 1.10 -10.61 18.63
N TYR A 112 1.29 -9.91 17.51
CA TYR A 112 1.49 -8.47 17.49
C TYR A 112 0.48 -7.84 16.53
N VAL A 113 -0.12 -6.74 16.96
CA VAL A 113 -1.03 -5.96 16.14
C VAL A 113 -0.63 -4.50 16.25
N ALA A 114 -0.28 -3.88 15.14
CA ALA A 114 -0.16 -2.44 15.03
C ALA A 114 -1.47 -1.87 14.50
N MET A 115 -2.01 -0.86 15.19
CA MET A 115 -3.20 -0.14 14.75
C MET A 115 -2.84 1.34 14.58
N PHE A 116 -3.33 1.93 13.50
CA PHE A 116 -3.08 3.32 13.15
C PHE A 116 -4.41 4.05 12.97
N GLY A 117 -4.48 5.30 13.41
CA GLY A 117 -5.68 6.10 13.31
C GLY A 117 -5.51 7.44 14.00
N THR A 118 -6.61 8.18 14.11
CA THR A 118 -6.63 9.43 14.89
C THR A 118 -6.48 9.14 16.38
N LYS A 119 -6.03 10.13 17.15
CA LYS A 119 -5.90 10.02 18.60
C LYS A 119 -7.21 9.60 19.28
N ASP A 120 -8.32 10.21 18.85
CA ASP A 120 -9.65 9.88 19.36
C ASP A 120 -10.06 8.43 19.03
N PHE A 121 -9.78 7.96 17.81
CA PHE A 121 -10.12 6.60 17.39
C PHE A 121 -9.30 5.55 18.15
N ILE A 122 -7.97 5.73 18.20
CA ILE A 122 -7.09 4.78 18.88
C ILE A 122 -7.32 4.83 20.40
N GLY A 123 -7.58 6.01 20.96
CA GLY A 123 -7.95 6.17 22.37
C GLY A 123 -9.25 5.43 22.71
N ALA A 124 -10.30 5.61 21.92
CA ALA A 124 -11.56 4.90 22.12
C ALA A 124 -11.41 3.37 21.99
N LEU A 125 -10.57 2.90 21.06
CA LEU A 125 -10.25 1.48 20.94
C LEU A 125 -9.51 0.97 22.19
N TYR A 126 -8.47 1.68 22.64
CA TYR A 126 -7.70 1.34 23.83
C TYR A 126 -8.59 1.26 25.07
N ASP A 127 -9.41 2.27 25.32
CA ASP A 127 -10.35 2.30 26.45
C ASP A 127 -11.34 1.13 26.41
N GLY A 128 -11.77 0.73 25.20
CA GLY A 128 -12.67 -0.41 25.01
C GLY A 128 -12.04 -1.77 25.31
N VAL A 129 -10.73 -1.92 25.15
CA VAL A 129 -10.01 -3.19 25.36
C VAL A 129 -9.19 -3.26 26.65
N LEU A 130 -8.97 -2.12 27.31
CA LEU A 130 -8.10 -2.01 28.49
C LEU A 130 -8.46 -3.01 29.60
N ASP A 131 -9.77 -3.16 29.85
CA ASP A 131 -10.33 -4.05 30.87
C ASP A 131 -10.78 -5.41 30.30
N ALA A 132 -10.41 -5.73 29.06
CA ALA A 132 -10.80 -6.94 28.35
C ALA A 132 -9.57 -7.85 28.08
N PRO A 133 -9.01 -8.51 29.11
CA PRO A 133 -7.75 -9.27 29.00
C PRO A 133 -7.82 -10.50 28.08
N TYR A 134 -9.01 -10.87 27.63
CA TYR A 134 -9.27 -11.95 26.68
C TYR A 134 -9.97 -11.45 25.40
N GLY A 135 -9.89 -10.14 25.14
CA GLY A 135 -10.62 -9.49 24.06
C GLY A 135 -12.09 -9.29 24.37
N PHE A 136 -12.82 -8.78 23.37
CA PHE A 136 -14.27 -8.60 23.48
C PHE A 136 -14.97 -9.96 23.60
N PRO A 137 -15.95 -10.09 24.51
CA PRO A 137 -16.76 -11.31 24.54
C PRO A 137 -17.44 -11.48 23.18
N PRO A 138 -17.59 -12.72 22.70
CA PRO A 138 -18.31 -12.96 21.47
C PRO A 138 -19.72 -12.37 21.58
N PRO A 139 -20.31 -11.85 20.48
CA PRO A 139 -21.70 -11.44 20.46
C PRO A 139 -22.59 -12.55 21.04
N LYS A 140 -23.53 -12.20 21.92
CA LYS A 140 -24.41 -13.19 22.57
C LYS A 140 -25.39 -13.86 21.61
N ASP A 141 -25.51 -13.35 20.39
CA ASP A 141 -26.45 -13.81 19.36
C ASP A 141 -25.80 -13.86 17.97
N LEU A 142 -24.82 -14.77 17.81
CA LEU A 142 -24.15 -15.00 16.53
C LEU A 142 -25.07 -15.63 15.46
N VAL A 143 -26.26 -16.11 15.83
CA VAL A 143 -27.19 -16.81 14.94
C VAL A 143 -27.69 -15.89 13.82
N ASN A 144 -27.78 -14.59 14.09
CA ASN A 144 -28.24 -13.59 13.12
C ASN A 144 -27.12 -12.89 12.34
N TRP A 145 -25.85 -13.21 12.60
CA TRP A 145 -24.68 -12.56 11.98
C TRP A 145 -24.07 -13.37 10.83
N VAL A 146 -24.36 -14.67 10.79
CA VAL A 146 -24.05 -15.49 9.63
C VAL A 146 -25.22 -15.32 8.68
N ALA A 147 -25.02 -14.63 7.56
CA ALA A 147 -25.99 -14.69 6.47
C ALA A 147 -26.27 -16.17 6.21
N PRO A 148 -27.54 -16.61 6.22
CA PRO A 148 -27.85 -18.02 5.98
C PRO A 148 -27.16 -18.41 4.67
N ALA A 149 -26.40 -19.50 4.71
CA ALA A 149 -25.82 -20.03 3.49
C ALA A 149 -26.97 -20.20 2.49
N ASP A 150 -26.89 -19.55 1.34
CA ASP A 150 -27.90 -19.70 0.30
C ASP A 150 -28.08 -21.20 0.05
N GLU A 151 -29.22 -21.76 0.48
CA GLU A 151 -29.51 -23.20 0.39
C GLU A 151 -29.69 -23.66 -1.08
N THR A 152 -29.40 -22.80 -2.05
CA THR A 152 -29.56 -23.03 -3.50
C THR A 152 -28.53 -23.99 -4.11
N GLU A 153 -27.54 -24.48 -3.37
CA GLU A 153 -26.55 -25.46 -3.89
C GLU A 153 -26.77 -26.92 -3.44
N LYS A 154 -28.00 -27.31 -3.05
CA LYS A 154 -28.34 -28.73 -2.77
C LYS A 154 -29.28 -29.37 -3.79
N SER A 155 -29.11 -29.06 -5.08
CA SER A 155 -29.74 -29.84 -6.14
C SER A 155 -28.91 -29.86 -7.43
N GLN A 156 -27.81 -30.62 -7.45
CA GLN A 156 -27.28 -31.26 -8.66
C GLN A 156 -26.74 -32.64 -8.31
#